data_AF-A0A4Q3TAJ5-F1
#
_entry.id   AF-A0A4Q3TAJ5-F1
#
_cell.length_a   1.000
_cell.length_b   1.000
_cell.length_c   1.000
_cell.angle_alpha   90.00
_cell.angle_beta   90.00
_cell.angle_gamma   90.00
#
_symmetry.space_group_name_H-M   'P 1'
#
loop_
_entity.id
_entity.type
_entity.pdbx_description
1 polymer ?
#
loop_
_entity_poly.entity_id
_entity_poly.type
_entity_poly.pdbx_seq_one_letter_code
_entity_poly.pdbx_strand_id
1 'polypeptide(L)'
;MSAQQYATTARKHWTKWLPKKVAALKASGELEQALQTAGKLAQAEVLSLMEQGFQQHEAEEVALKQFVLLAPEHGANVEPWERAEEAKLQASYRKMMGA
;
A
#
# COMPACT_ATOMS: atom_id res chain seq x y z
N MET A 1 -17.52 -5.51 -3.96
CA MET A 1 -17.04 -4.83 -5.20
C MET A 1 -16.41 -5.83 -6.18
N SER A 2 -16.06 -5.43 -7.41
CA SER A 2 -15.33 -6.28 -8.37
C SER A 2 -13.80 -6.21 -8.19
N ALA A 3 -13.06 -7.22 -8.69
CA ALA A 3 -11.58 -7.22 -8.65
C ALA A 3 -10.96 -5.97 -9.29
N GLN A 4 -11.53 -5.47 -10.39
CA GLN A 4 -11.04 -4.25 -11.06
C GLN A 4 -11.26 -2.99 -10.20
N GLN A 5 -12.38 -2.93 -9.48
CA GLN A 5 -12.65 -1.83 -8.56
C GLN A 5 -11.66 -1.86 -7.38
N TYR A 6 -11.38 -3.04 -6.81
CA TYR A 6 -10.36 -3.19 -5.77
C TYR A 6 -8.96 -2.83 -6.25
N ALA A 7 -8.55 -3.26 -7.45
CA ALA A 7 -7.27 -2.89 -8.05
C ALA A 7 -7.14 -1.36 -8.23
N THR A 8 -8.23 -0.70 -8.62
CA THR A 8 -8.28 0.77 -8.74
C THR A 8 -8.13 1.44 -7.37
N THR A 9 -8.78 0.92 -6.33
CA THR A 9 -8.62 1.39 -4.95
C THR A 9 -7.19 1.17 -4.45
N ALA A 10 -6.61 0.00 -4.70
CA ALA A 10 -5.23 -0.32 -4.35
C ALA A 10 -4.26 0.67 -5.02
N ARG A 11 -4.45 1.00 -6.30
CA ARG A 11 -3.61 1.97 -7.01
C ARG A 11 -3.60 3.32 -6.30
N LYS A 12 -4.78 3.85 -5.98
CA LYS A 12 -4.92 5.13 -5.30
C LYS A 12 -4.25 5.10 -3.93
N HIS A 13 -4.51 4.07 -3.14
CA HIS A 13 -3.95 3.91 -1.80
C HIS A 13 -2.43 3.77 -1.85
N TRP A 14 -1.91 2.84 -2.64
CA TRP A 14 -0.49 2.52 -2.69
C TRP A 14 0.33 3.69 -3.23
N THR A 15 -0.18 4.43 -4.22
CA THR A 15 0.52 5.61 -4.75
C THR A 15 0.69 6.69 -3.68
N LYS A 16 -0.29 6.85 -2.80
CA LYS A 16 -0.25 7.85 -1.72
C LYS A 16 0.58 7.36 -0.52
N TRP A 17 0.34 6.13 -0.09
CA TRP A 17 0.78 5.63 1.22
C TRP A 17 1.95 4.66 1.17
N LEU A 18 2.28 4.13 0.00
CA LEU A 18 3.36 3.15 -0.22
C LEU A 18 4.29 3.59 -1.36
N PRO A 19 4.83 4.84 -1.33
CA PRO A 19 5.58 5.38 -2.45
C PRO A 19 6.82 4.55 -2.81
N LYS A 20 7.54 3.97 -1.85
CA LYS A 20 8.71 3.13 -2.12
C LYS A 20 8.32 1.82 -2.77
N LYS A 21 7.27 1.14 -2.29
CA LYS A 21 6.71 -0.06 -2.91
C LYS A 21 6.29 0.21 -4.35
N VAL A 22 5.57 1.31 -4.59
CA VAL A 22 5.14 1.68 -5.94
C VAL A 22 6.34 1.99 -6.84
N ALA A 23 7.36 2.70 -6.33
CA ALA A 23 8.57 2.95 -7.08
C ALA A 23 9.32 1.64 -7.45
N ALA A 24 9.45 0.72 -6.50
CA ALA A 24 10.07 -0.58 -6.73
C ALA A 24 9.31 -1.42 -7.79
N LEU A 25 7.98 -1.48 -7.67
CA LEU A 25 7.13 -2.20 -8.64
C LEU A 25 7.13 -1.55 -10.03
N LYS A 26 7.28 -0.22 -10.12
CA LYS A 26 7.47 0.46 -11.41
C LYS A 26 8.82 0.13 -12.02
N ALA A 27 9.88 0.12 -11.20
CA ALA A 27 11.22 -0.21 -11.65
C ALA A 27 11.33 -1.66 -12.16
N SER A 28 10.58 -2.60 -11.57
CA SER A 28 10.49 -3.98 -12.05
C SER A 28 9.47 -4.21 -13.17
N GLY A 29 8.63 -3.22 -13.51
CA GLY A 29 7.55 -3.36 -14.49
C GLY A 29 6.34 -4.18 -14.01
N GLU A 30 6.26 -4.51 -12.72
CA GLU A 30 5.26 -5.41 -12.14
C GLU A 30 4.05 -4.70 -11.53
N LEU A 31 4.04 -3.35 -11.49
CA LEU A 31 3.01 -2.58 -10.79
C LEU A 31 1.58 -2.99 -11.20
N GLU A 32 1.31 -3.11 -12.49
CA GLU A 32 -0.03 -3.45 -12.99
C GLU A 32 -0.45 -4.85 -12.55
N GLN A 33 0.44 -5.83 -12.67
CA GLN A 33 0.17 -7.21 -12.25
C GLN A 33 -0.07 -7.28 -10.73
N ALA A 34 0.73 -6.56 -9.94
CA ALA A 34 0.57 -6.51 -8.49
C ALA A 34 -0.78 -5.92 -8.07
N LEU A 35 -1.22 -4.85 -8.73
CA LEU A 35 -2.54 -4.22 -8.48
C LEU A 35 -3.69 -5.15 -8.86
N GLN A 36 -3.62 -5.80 -10.03
CA GLN A 36 -4.62 -6.78 -10.45
C GLN A 36 -4.69 -7.97 -9.49
N THR A 37 -3.53 -8.45 -9.03
CA THR A 37 -3.44 -9.55 -8.05
C THR A 37 -4.07 -9.16 -6.73
N ALA A 38 -3.74 -7.99 -6.19
CA ALA A 38 -4.38 -7.45 -4.98
C ALA A 38 -5.90 -7.37 -5.13
N GLY A 39 -6.40 -6.91 -6.29
CA GLY A 39 -7.84 -6.84 -6.55
C GLY A 39 -8.52 -8.21 -6.60
N LYS A 40 -7.89 -9.20 -7.23
CA LYS A 40 -8.39 -10.58 -7.28
C LYS A 40 -8.40 -11.24 -5.89
N LEU A 41 -7.33 -11.08 -5.13
CA LEU A 41 -7.23 -11.61 -3.76
C LEU A 41 -8.28 -10.99 -2.86
N ALA A 42 -8.48 -9.66 -2.93
CA ALA A 42 -9.52 -8.99 -2.16
C ALA A 42 -10.93 -9.49 -2.54
N GLN A 43 -11.22 -9.65 -3.83
CA GLN A 43 -12.52 -10.18 -4.25
C GLN A 43 -12.74 -11.62 -3.77
N ALA A 44 -11.73 -12.48 -3.93
CA ALA A 44 -11.81 -13.87 -3.51
C ALA A 44 -12.03 -13.99 -1.99
N GLU A 45 -11.32 -13.19 -1.19
CA GLU A 45 -11.46 -13.18 0.26
C GLU A 45 -12.85 -12.68 0.69
N VAL A 46 -13.39 -11.65 0.04
CA VAL A 46 -14.76 -11.19 0.33
C VAL A 46 -15.77 -12.31 0.09
N LEU A 47 -15.68 -13.02 -1.04
CA LEU A 47 -16.58 -14.12 -1.34
C LEU A 47 -16.44 -15.25 -0.31
N SER A 48 -15.19 -15.63 0.01
CA SER A 48 -14.89 -16.65 1.04
C SER A 48 -15.48 -16.29 2.41
N LEU A 49 -15.35 -15.03 2.84
CA LEU A 49 -15.91 -14.58 4.13
C LEU A 49 -17.44 -14.52 4.10
N MET A 50 -18.04 -14.13 2.97
CA MET A 50 -19.49 -14.18 2.82
C MET A 50 -20.03 -15.61 2.88
N GLU A 51 -19.31 -16.59 2.31
CA GLU A 51 -19.64 -18.03 2.44
C GLU A 51 -19.55 -18.51 3.89
N GLN A 52 -18.69 -17.89 4.70
CA GLN A 52 -18.58 -18.13 6.15
C GLN A 52 -19.67 -17.41 6.98
N GLY A 53 -20.56 -16.65 6.34
CA GLY A 53 -21.70 -15.99 6.98
C GLY A 53 -21.45 -14.53 7.38
N PHE A 54 -20.32 -13.94 7.00
CA PHE A 54 -20.08 -12.50 7.20
C PHE A 54 -21.02 -11.66 6.33
N GLN A 55 -21.44 -10.51 6.84
CA GLN A 55 -22.09 -9.52 5.99
C GLN A 55 -21.08 -8.96 4.99
N GLN A 56 -21.56 -8.58 3.80
CA GLN A 56 -20.67 -8.10 2.72
C GLN A 56 -19.72 -6.98 3.18
N HIS A 57 -20.23 -6.00 3.94
CA HIS A 57 -19.40 -4.88 4.40
C HIS A 57 -18.33 -5.31 5.42
N GLU A 58 -18.61 -6.31 6.27
CA GLU A 58 -17.64 -6.86 7.21
C GLU A 58 -16.55 -7.65 6.48
N ALA A 59 -16.96 -8.45 5.49
CA ALA A 59 -16.04 -9.17 4.61
C ALA A 59 -15.13 -8.21 3.82
N GLU A 60 -15.70 -7.13 3.29
CA GLU A 60 -14.96 -6.08 2.59
C GLU A 60 -13.95 -5.39 3.52
N GLU A 61 -14.32 -5.05 4.75
CA GLU A 61 -13.40 -4.46 5.72
C GLU A 61 -12.17 -5.34 6.00
N VAL A 62 -12.38 -6.64 6.14
CA VAL A 62 -11.29 -7.60 6.37
C VAL A 62 -10.40 -7.72 5.13
N ALA A 63 -10.98 -7.98 3.96
CA ALA A 63 -10.23 -8.18 2.73
C ALA A 63 -9.46 -6.92 2.30
N LEU A 64 -10.05 -5.73 2.49
CA LEU A 64 -9.41 -4.47 2.17
C LEU A 64 -8.14 -4.25 3.02
N LYS A 65 -8.19 -4.50 4.32
CA LYS A 65 -7.02 -4.35 5.21
C LYS A 65 -5.88 -5.31 4.85
N GLN A 66 -6.21 -6.51 4.37
CA GLN A 66 -5.23 -7.52 4.00
C GLN A 66 -4.53 -7.23 2.66
N PHE A 67 -5.27 -6.79 1.64
CA PHE A 67 -4.76 -6.77 0.26
C PHE A 67 -4.74 -5.39 -0.41
N VAL A 68 -5.58 -4.45 0.01
CA VAL A 68 -5.80 -3.18 -0.71
C VAL A 68 -5.28 -1.98 0.08
N LEU A 69 -5.72 -1.82 1.32
CA LEU A 69 -5.43 -0.70 2.22
C LEU A 69 -4.26 -1.03 3.16
N LEU A 70 -3.14 -1.46 2.58
CA LEU A 70 -1.94 -1.84 3.35
C LEU A 70 -1.45 -0.68 4.23
N ALA A 71 -0.82 -1.02 5.36
CA ALA A 71 -0.28 -0.04 6.29
C ALA A 71 0.68 0.93 5.59
N PRO A 72 0.56 2.26 5.80
CA PRO A 72 1.44 3.23 5.18
C PRO A 72 2.91 2.99 5.50
N GLU A 73 3.79 3.32 4.55
CA GLU A 73 5.23 3.34 4.78
C GLU A 73 5.61 4.40 5.80
N HIS A 74 6.72 4.17 6.52
CA HIS A 74 7.23 5.14 7.47
C HIS A 74 7.53 6.48 6.78
N GLY A 75 6.99 7.56 7.36
CA GLY A 75 7.09 8.90 6.80
C GLY A 75 6.17 9.16 5.60
N ALA A 76 5.26 8.26 5.20
CA ALA A 76 4.35 8.49 4.07
C ALA A 76 3.36 9.67 4.27
N ASN A 77 3.06 10.00 5.53
CA ASN A 77 2.26 11.18 5.94
C ASN A 77 3.05 12.49 5.97
N VAL A 78 4.37 12.44 5.83
CA VAL A 78 5.26 13.60 5.92
C VAL A 78 5.40 14.22 4.55
N GLU A 79 5.39 15.56 4.46
CA GLU A 79 5.52 16.23 3.16
C GLU A 79 6.87 15.88 2.50
N PRO A 80 6.95 15.85 1.15
CA PRO A 80 8.18 15.47 0.46
C PRO A 80 9.40 16.29 0.85
N TRP A 81 9.21 17.58 1.13
CA TRP A 81 10.29 18.49 1.53
C TRP A 81 10.74 18.23 2.97
N GLU A 82 9.82 18.00 3.91
CA GLU A 82 10.14 17.61 5.30
C GLU A 82 10.93 16.30 5.33
N ARG A 83 10.49 15.30 4.55
CA ARG A 83 11.19 14.00 4.43
C ARG A 83 12.62 14.16 3.88
N ALA A 84 12.81 15.09 2.94
CA ALA A 84 14.12 15.38 2.37
C ALA A 84 15.04 16.12 3.36
N GLU A 85 14.50 17.01 4.19
CA GLU A 85 15.25 17.69 5.26
C GLU A 85 15.66 16.72 6.36
N GLU A 86 14.76 15.87 6.84
CA GLU A 86 15.06 14.82 7.83
C GLU A 86 16.18 13.89 7.33
N ALA A 87 16.11 13.45 6.07
CA ALA A 87 17.16 12.60 5.49
C ALA A 87 18.52 13.31 5.44
N LYS A 88 18.55 14.60 5.12
CA LYS A 88 19.78 15.42 5.13
C LYS A 88 20.32 15.59 6.55
N LEU A 89 19.45 15.88 7.52
CA LEU A 89 19.82 16.06 8.93
C LEU A 89 20.35 14.75 9.53
N GLN A 90 19.70 13.63 9.24
CA GLN A 90 20.13 12.32 9.72
C GLN A 90 21.46 11.90 9.10
N ALA A 91 21.69 12.19 7.82
CA ALA A 91 22.97 11.97 7.15
C ALA A 91 24.10 12.85 7.73
N SER A 92 23.81 14.13 8.04
CA SER A 92 24.79 15.02 8.66
C SER A 92 25.14 14.59 10.09
N TYR A 93 24.15 14.20 10.90
CA TYR A 93 24.37 13.63 12.23
C TYR A 93 25.18 12.35 12.20
N ARG A 94 24.87 11.43 11.28
CA ARG A 94 25.65 10.19 11.11
C ARG A 94 27.11 10.48 10.75
N LYS A 95 27.34 11.50 9.92
CA LYS A 95 28.70 11.94 9.55
C LYS A 95 29.44 12.59 10.73
N MET A 96 28.73 13.31 11.60
CA MET A 96 29.29 13.97 12.78
C MET A 96 29.60 12.99 13.92
N MET A 97 28.73 11.99 14.14
CA MET A 97 28.88 11.00 15.22
C MET A 97 29.76 9.79 14.84
N GLY A 98 30.15 9.68 13.57
CA GLY A 98 31.01 8.62 13.06
C GLY A 98 32.42 9.07 12.68
N ALA A 99 32.82 10.29 13.07
CA ALA A 99 34.16 10.87 12.92
C ALA A 99 34.79 11.05 14.31
#